data_AF-A0A367WHE0-F1
#
_entry.id   AF-A0A367WHE0-F1
#
_cell.length_a   1.000
_cell.length_b   1.000
_cell.length_c   1.000
_cell.angle_alpha   90.00
_cell.angle_beta   90.00
_cell.angle_gamma   90.00
#
_symmetry.space_group_name_H-M   'P 1'
#
loop_
_entity.id
_entity.type
_entity.pdbx_description
1 polymer ?
#
loop_
_entity_poly.entity_id
_entity_poly.type
_entity_poly.pdbx_seq_one_letter_code
_entity_poly.pdbx_strand_id
1 'polypeptide(L)'
;MAKPATTTKKRPRKKGPKSVDGKKVSKPVEPDETSVAASGEADIPVKDAAAEMPHSEPVENPHLVEKRRIVNDLFQRGLAAHQAGQIDDAIRLYSASLRQNPKQPDVWNNLGVALRRSKKFEAALMAYRRAAELRPENAGLWSNMGNCLREMMRFEEAIVAHKKALELDDSIKSHTFNTGLVYRDLNRFEEALEYFERALAIDPDYVDANWDKALAHLALGNFADGWAGYETRRKLADNPIRPLEGAVEWDGKADLRGKRILLRAEQGFGDMIQFARFVPLVAKKAAHVILECRKELLPIMRTVSGVGTLVEKGAPLPEFDVHVPLLSLPHVMGISGKELQKISADPYITPPPGKQVRLAPPAGTVLKVGLIWAGKLNPRDRSCPLEMLLPLLSAKGAAFYSFQIDDRRADLGKIGLDAFVTDLGDHIHDFGDSAALMQAMDLVISIDSSPAHLAGALGVPVWMLQLFTTDWRWMVDRADSPWYPTMRIYRQEQANDWSVPVRKLSADFATLLQARQRNDSVQ
;
A
#
# COMPACT_ATOMS: atom_id res chain seq x y z
N MET A 1 -23.78 -61.57 0.31
CA MET A 1 -22.77 -62.41 0.98
C MET A 1 -21.65 -62.74 -0.01
N ALA A 2 -20.41 -62.77 0.48
CA ALA A 2 -19.20 -63.37 -0.10
C ALA A 2 -18.52 -62.74 -1.35
N LYS A 3 -17.42 -62.01 -1.07
CA LYS A 3 -16.11 -62.11 -1.77
C LYS A 3 -15.50 -63.52 -1.47
N PRO A 4 -14.42 -64.04 -2.13
CA PRO A 4 -13.26 -63.32 -2.71
C PRO A 4 -12.57 -63.95 -3.95
N ALA A 5 -11.58 -63.26 -4.53
CA ALA A 5 -10.26 -63.81 -4.90
C ALA A 5 -9.32 -62.73 -5.46
N THR A 6 -8.15 -62.63 -4.84
CA THR A 6 -6.98 -61.83 -5.17
C THR A 6 -6.13 -62.46 -6.28
N THR A 7 -5.61 -61.66 -7.21
CA THR A 7 -4.30 -61.93 -7.84
C THR A 7 -3.53 -60.63 -8.07
N THR A 8 -2.28 -60.65 -7.62
CA THR A 8 -1.23 -59.63 -7.72
C THR A 8 -0.53 -59.71 -9.07
N LYS A 9 -0.35 -58.59 -9.78
CA LYS A 9 0.75 -58.43 -10.78
C LYS A 9 1.30 -57.00 -10.80
N LYS A 10 2.61 -56.96 -11.06
CA LYS A 10 3.59 -55.89 -10.80
C LYS A 10 3.40 -54.60 -11.62
N ARG A 11 3.83 -53.49 -11.01
CA ARG A 11 4.12 -52.15 -11.60
C ARG A 11 5.04 -52.21 -12.83
N PRO A 12 4.92 -51.21 -13.73
CA PRO A 12 6.05 -50.47 -14.23
C PRO A 12 6.05 -49.00 -13.74
N ARG A 13 7.25 -48.43 -13.70
CA ARG A 13 7.61 -47.12 -13.13
C ARG A 13 7.32 -45.95 -14.09
N LYS A 14 6.97 -44.81 -13.46
CA LYS A 14 7.31 -43.40 -13.79
C LYS A 14 6.90 -42.82 -15.15
N LYS A 15 5.92 -41.91 -15.12
CA LYS A 15 6.06 -40.52 -15.59
C LYS A 15 5.39 -39.59 -14.57
N GLY A 16 6.17 -38.71 -13.96
CA GLY A 16 5.69 -37.76 -12.95
C GLY A 16 4.84 -36.65 -13.56
N PRO A 17 3.91 -36.04 -12.80
CA PRO A 17 3.14 -34.91 -13.28
C PRO A 17 4.03 -33.66 -13.37
N LYS A 18 3.95 -32.97 -14.51
CA LYS A 18 4.55 -31.64 -14.72
C LYS A 18 3.91 -30.67 -13.73
N SER A 19 4.68 -30.19 -12.77
CA SER A 19 4.32 -29.06 -11.91
C SER A 19 4.42 -27.77 -12.71
N VAL A 20 3.27 -27.13 -12.95
CA VAL A 20 3.19 -25.74 -13.37
C VAL A 20 3.09 -24.92 -12.08
N ASP A 21 4.24 -24.49 -11.56
CA ASP A 21 4.31 -23.54 -10.45
C ASP A 21 5.10 -22.30 -10.92
N GLY A 22 4.39 -21.41 -11.60
CA GLY A 22 4.84 -20.05 -11.85
C GLY A 22 4.40 -19.12 -10.72
N LYS A 23 4.77 -19.42 -9.46
CA LYS A 23 4.61 -18.46 -8.37
C LYS A 23 5.66 -17.37 -8.54
N LYS A 24 5.24 -16.22 -9.08
CA LYS A 24 5.97 -14.95 -8.97
C LYS A 24 6.14 -14.63 -7.49
N VAL A 25 7.31 -14.92 -6.96
CA VAL A 25 7.79 -14.42 -5.67
C VAL A 25 7.93 -12.91 -5.83
N SER A 26 7.04 -12.15 -5.18
CA SER A 26 7.27 -10.73 -4.92
C SER A 26 8.58 -10.63 -4.15
N LYS A 27 9.56 -9.91 -4.71
CA LYS A 27 10.82 -9.62 -4.00
C LYS A 27 10.47 -9.01 -2.62
N PRO A 28 11.16 -9.44 -1.54
CA PRO A 28 11.06 -8.75 -0.27
C PRO A 28 11.47 -7.29 -0.46
N VAL A 29 10.81 -6.39 0.29
CA VAL A 29 11.31 -5.04 0.55
C VAL A 29 12.80 -5.15 0.88
N GLU A 30 13.65 -4.44 0.13
CA GLU A 30 15.09 -4.45 0.36
C GLU A 30 15.37 -4.15 1.84
N PRO A 31 16.34 -4.84 2.46
CA PRO A 31 16.72 -4.52 3.82
C PRO A 31 17.12 -3.05 3.85
N ASP A 32 16.53 -2.30 4.77
CA ASP A 32 17.12 -1.05 5.23
C ASP A 32 18.58 -1.38 5.60
N GLU A 33 19.52 -0.99 4.73
CA GLU A 33 20.96 -1.32 4.82
C GLU A 33 21.57 -0.79 6.13
N THR A 34 20.81 0.00 6.90
CA THR A 34 21.19 0.53 8.20
C THR A 34 20.79 -0.36 9.39
N SER A 35 20.02 -1.44 9.19
CA SER A 35 19.41 -2.20 10.30
C SER A 35 20.26 -3.36 10.87
N VAL A 36 21.33 -3.74 10.19
CA VAL A 36 22.38 -4.60 10.78
C VAL A 36 23.43 -3.65 11.34
N ALA A 37 23.55 -3.59 12.66
CA ALA A 37 24.60 -2.78 13.29
C ALA A 37 25.96 -3.27 12.79
N ALA A 38 26.57 -2.53 11.86
CA ALA A 38 27.99 -2.59 11.61
C ALA A 38 28.68 -2.03 12.86
N SER A 39 29.48 -2.85 13.53
CA SER A 39 30.34 -2.42 14.61
C SER A 39 31.37 -1.44 14.06
N GLY A 40 31.08 -0.14 14.11
CA GLY A 40 32.04 0.91 13.86
C GLY A 40 32.91 1.11 15.09
N GLU A 41 34.13 0.57 15.07
CA GLU A 41 35.21 1.03 15.95
C GLU A 41 35.69 2.39 15.42
N ALA A 42 35.47 3.46 16.18
CA ALA A 42 36.08 4.76 15.93
C ALA A 42 37.37 4.84 16.74
N ASP A 43 38.52 4.81 16.06
CA ASP A 43 39.84 5.06 16.62
C ASP A 43 39.93 6.49 17.17
N ILE A 44 40.19 6.63 18.47
CA ILE A 44 40.61 7.87 19.12
C ILE A 44 42.07 7.68 19.55
N PRO A 45 43.02 8.55 19.14
CA PRO A 45 44.42 8.38 19.51
C PRO A 45 44.63 8.82 20.97
N VAL A 46 44.99 7.88 21.83
CA VAL A 46 45.45 8.16 23.20
C VAL A 46 46.97 8.38 23.17
N LYS A 47 47.41 9.50 23.73
CA LYS A 47 48.83 9.82 23.95
C LYS A 47 49.40 8.95 25.06
N ASP A 48 50.45 8.20 24.75
CA ASP A 48 51.23 7.43 25.74
C ASP A 48 52.17 8.32 26.54
N ALA A 49 52.04 8.25 27.87
CA ALA A 49 53.11 8.52 28.80
C ALA A 49 52.82 7.81 30.13
N ALA A 50 53.45 6.66 30.41
CA ALA A 50 53.96 6.29 31.74
C ALA A 50 54.73 4.96 31.72
N ALA A 51 55.72 4.88 32.61
CA ALA A 51 56.74 3.86 32.78
C ALA A 51 56.23 2.44 33.12
N GLU A 52 56.93 1.44 32.58
CA GLU A 52 56.72 0.01 32.82
C GLU A 52 57.22 -0.43 34.20
N MET A 53 56.37 -1.13 34.94
CA MET A 53 56.74 -2.13 35.94
C MET A 53 56.00 -3.44 35.59
N PRO A 54 56.62 -4.63 35.81
CA PRO A 54 56.04 -5.89 35.33
C PRO A 54 54.91 -6.34 36.26
N HIS A 55 53.67 -6.11 35.83
CA HIS A 55 52.50 -6.78 36.39
C HIS A 55 52.24 -8.07 35.60
N SER A 56 52.25 -9.21 36.29
CA SER A 56 51.77 -10.48 35.73
C SER A 56 50.30 -10.33 35.33
N GLU A 57 49.99 -10.49 34.04
CA GLU A 57 48.61 -10.52 33.56
C GLU A 57 47.80 -11.60 34.31
N PRO A 58 46.59 -11.29 34.79
CA PRO A 58 45.75 -12.30 35.40
C PRO A 58 45.33 -13.32 34.32
N VAL A 59 45.74 -14.58 34.50
CA VAL A 59 45.33 -15.70 33.63
C VAL A 59 43.81 -15.81 33.66
N GLU A 60 43.16 -15.43 32.56
CA GLU A 60 41.71 -15.42 32.44
C GLU A 60 41.15 -16.86 32.53
N ASN A 61 40.09 -17.05 33.31
CA ASN A 61 39.51 -18.38 33.54
C ASN A 61 39.09 -19.02 32.19
N PRO A 62 39.64 -20.19 31.81
CA PRO A 62 39.36 -20.84 30.52
C PRO A 62 37.86 -21.08 30.24
N HIS A 63 37.05 -21.28 31.29
CA HIS A 63 35.59 -21.42 31.13
C HIS A 63 34.91 -20.11 30.72
N LEU A 64 35.42 -18.96 31.17
CA LEU A 64 34.90 -17.65 30.77
C LEU A 64 35.27 -17.34 29.32
N VAL A 65 36.49 -17.69 28.90
CA VAL A 65 36.96 -17.57 27.51
C VAL A 65 36.10 -18.42 26.58
N GLU A 66 35.87 -19.69 26.93
CA GLU A 66 35.04 -20.59 26.11
C GLU A 66 33.59 -20.12 26.03
N LYS A 67 33.02 -19.65 27.14
CA LYS A 67 31.66 -19.09 27.16
C LYS A 67 31.55 -17.85 26.26
N ARG A 68 32.55 -16.96 26.30
CA ARG A 68 32.62 -15.76 25.45
C ARG A 68 32.73 -16.14 23.97
N ARG A 69 33.52 -17.16 23.64
CA ARG A 69 33.65 -17.71 22.28
C ARG A 69 32.34 -18.28 21.76
N ILE A 70 31.64 -19.10 22.55
CA ILE A 70 30.33 -19.68 22.19
C ILE A 70 29.30 -18.57 21.95
N VAL A 71 29.26 -17.56 22.83
CA VAL A 71 28.35 -16.41 22.70
C VAL A 71 28.59 -15.66 21.38
N ASN A 72 29.86 -15.41 21.04
CA ASN A 72 30.23 -14.72 19.80
C ASN A 72 29.90 -15.55 18.55
N ASP A 73 30.20 -16.86 18.55
CA ASP A 73 29.84 -17.77 17.45
C ASP A 73 28.33 -17.77 17.17
N LEU A 74 27.52 -17.90 18.23
CA LEU A 74 26.07 -17.88 18.13
C LEU A 74 25.55 -16.56 17.54
N PHE A 75 26.14 -15.43 17.94
CA PHE A 75 25.76 -14.13 17.41
C PHE A 75 26.12 -13.99 15.93
N GLN A 76 27.35 -14.33 15.53
CA GLN A 76 27.81 -14.24 14.14
C GLN A 76 27.01 -15.13 13.19
N ARG A 77 26.70 -16.36 13.63
CA ARG A 77 25.81 -17.26 12.87
C ARG A 77 24.38 -16.72 12.79
N GLY A 78 23.91 -16.06 13.85
CA GLY A 78 22.63 -15.37 13.85
C GLY A 78 22.58 -14.24 12.82
N LEU A 79 23.63 -13.41 12.75
CA LEU A 79 23.78 -12.36 11.74
C LEU A 79 23.77 -12.93 10.33
N ALA A 80 24.55 -13.99 10.08
CA ALA A 80 24.61 -14.65 8.78
C ALA A 80 23.25 -15.24 8.35
N ALA A 81 22.55 -15.92 9.28
CA ALA A 81 21.20 -16.43 9.02
C ALA A 81 20.22 -15.28 8.72
N HIS A 82 20.32 -14.16 9.43
CA HIS A 82 19.47 -13.00 9.22
C HIS A 82 19.70 -12.36 7.84
N GLN A 83 20.97 -12.16 7.45
CA GLN A 83 21.34 -11.65 6.12
C GLN A 83 20.88 -12.60 5.00
N ALA A 84 20.91 -13.91 5.23
CA ALA A 84 20.40 -14.92 4.30
C ALA A 84 18.86 -15.02 4.26
N GLY A 85 18.13 -14.20 5.04
CA GLY A 85 16.67 -14.23 5.12
C GLY A 85 16.10 -15.43 5.89
N GLN A 86 16.95 -16.21 6.56
CA GLN A 86 16.56 -17.35 7.40
C GLN A 86 16.10 -16.85 8.79
N ILE A 87 14.98 -16.14 8.81
CA ILE A 87 14.54 -15.37 9.99
C ILE A 87 14.31 -16.25 11.22
N ASP A 88 13.70 -17.43 11.08
CA ASP A 88 13.46 -18.34 12.21
C ASP A 88 14.76 -18.88 12.82
N ASP A 89 15.77 -19.15 11.99
CA ASP A 89 17.10 -19.57 12.46
C ASP A 89 17.84 -18.43 13.16
N ALA A 90 17.75 -17.20 12.63
CA ALA A 90 18.30 -16.02 13.29
C ALA A 90 17.69 -15.83 14.69
N ILE A 91 16.36 -15.91 14.81
CA ILE A 91 15.65 -15.84 16.10
C ILE A 91 16.16 -16.91 17.06
N ARG A 92 16.29 -18.16 16.60
CA ARG A 92 16.79 -19.28 17.42
C ARG A 92 18.22 -19.05 17.91
N LEU A 93 19.11 -18.56 17.04
CA LEU A 93 20.52 -18.32 17.33
C LEU A 93 20.72 -17.14 18.27
N TYR A 94 20.05 -16.00 18.05
CA TYR A 94 20.07 -14.88 19.00
C TYR A 94 19.52 -15.28 20.36
N SER A 95 18.41 -16.02 20.40
CA SER A 95 17.85 -16.54 21.65
C SER A 95 18.83 -17.48 22.38
N ALA A 96 19.58 -18.29 21.63
CA ALA A 96 20.61 -19.14 22.22
C ALA A 96 21.79 -18.33 22.80
N SER A 97 22.25 -17.30 22.09
CA SER A 97 23.28 -16.38 22.59
C SER A 97 22.83 -15.68 23.88
N LEU A 98 21.59 -15.18 23.93
CA LEU A 98 21.03 -14.50 25.10
C LEU A 98 20.84 -15.42 26.32
N ARG A 99 20.57 -16.72 26.11
CA ARG A 99 20.56 -17.70 27.21
C ARG A 99 21.93 -17.89 27.85
N GLN A 100 23.01 -17.75 27.08
CA GLN A 100 24.37 -17.84 27.59
C GLN A 100 24.79 -16.53 28.28
N ASN A 101 24.46 -15.39 27.68
CA ASN A 101 24.72 -14.07 28.24
C ASN A 101 23.59 -13.08 27.89
N PRO A 102 22.73 -12.69 28.85
CA PRO A 102 21.62 -11.78 28.61
C PRO A 102 22.01 -10.30 28.57
N LYS A 103 23.27 -9.93 28.91
CA LYS A 103 23.75 -8.54 28.92
C LYS A 103 24.40 -8.17 27.59
N GLN A 104 23.66 -8.35 26.49
CA GLN A 104 24.14 -8.10 25.12
C GLN A 104 23.13 -7.24 24.35
N PRO A 105 23.24 -5.90 24.40
CA PRO A 105 22.27 -5.00 23.74
C PRO A 105 22.15 -5.24 22.23
N ASP A 106 23.26 -5.49 21.53
CA ASP A 106 23.25 -5.73 20.08
C ASP A 106 22.51 -7.01 19.68
N VAL A 107 22.61 -8.06 20.52
CA VAL A 107 21.88 -9.32 20.30
C VAL A 107 20.38 -9.14 20.56
N TRP A 108 20.00 -8.39 21.60
CA TRP A 108 18.61 -8.03 21.86
C TRP A 108 18.01 -7.20 20.72
N ASN A 109 18.74 -6.21 20.20
CA ASN A 109 18.30 -5.41 19.07
C ASN A 109 18.08 -6.26 17.81
N ASN A 110 19.06 -7.10 17.45
CA ASN A 110 18.94 -7.96 16.27
C ASN A 110 17.84 -9.02 16.41
N LEU A 111 17.60 -9.54 17.62
CA LEU A 111 16.44 -10.37 17.91
C LEU A 111 15.14 -9.60 17.69
N GLY A 112 15.06 -8.35 18.14
CA GLY A 112 13.93 -7.44 17.88
C GLY A 112 13.67 -7.25 16.39
N VAL A 113 14.71 -7.00 15.59
CA VAL A 113 14.58 -6.83 14.13
C VAL A 113 14.05 -8.11 13.47
N ALA A 114 14.60 -9.27 13.83
CA ALA A 114 14.14 -10.55 13.29
C ALA A 114 12.69 -10.86 13.69
N LEU A 115 12.31 -10.61 14.95
CA LEU A 115 10.93 -10.79 15.43
C LEU A 115 9.95 -9.85 14.73
N ARG A 116 10.33 -8.57 14.50
CA ARG A 116 9.52 -7.61 13.74
C ARG A 116 9.29 -8.09 12.31
N ARG A 117 10.34 -8.57 11.63
CA ARG A 117 10.24 -9.15 10.28
C ARG A 117 9.30 -10.36 10.22
N SER A 118 9.24 -11.16 11.29
CA SER A 118 8.27 -12.26 11.45
C SER A 118 6.89 -11.81 11.94
N LYS A 119 6.60 -10.50 12.02
CA LYS A 119 5.36 -9.91 12.55
C LYS A 119 5.03 -10.28 14.01
N LYS A 120 6.03 -10.70 14.79
CA LYS A 120 5.93 -11.01 16.23
C LYS A 120 6.15 -9.73 17.04
N PHE A 121 5.30 -8.73 16.83
CA PHE A 121 5.56 -7.35 17.24
C PHE A 121 5.74 -7.14 18.75
N GLU A 122 4.89 -7.73 19.60
CA GLU A 122 5.03 -7.57 21.05
C GLU A 122 6.35 -8.17 21.58
N ALA A 123 6.77 -9.31 21.03
CA ALA A 123 8.05 -9.92 21.37
C ALA A 123 9.23 -9.06 20.88
N ALA A 124 9.11 -8.45 19.69
CA ALA A 124 10.10 -7.52 19.16
C ALA A 124 10.23 -6.28 20.07
N LEU A 125 9.11 -5.70 20.49
CA LEU A 125 9.06 -4.56 21.40
C LEU A 125 9.74 -4.86 22.74
N MET A 126 9.51 -6.05 23.30
CA MET A 126 10.19 -6.51 24.51
C MET A 126 11.71 -6.58 24.32
N ALA A 127 12.18 -7.13 23.19
CA ALA A 127 13.60 -7.22 22.87
C ALA A 127 14.24 -5.83 22.69
N TYR A 128 13.57 -4.91 22.00
CA TYR A 128 14.05 -3.52 21.85
C TYR A 128 14.13 -2.77 23.18
N ARG A 129 13.10 -2.88 24.03
CA ARG A 129 13.12 -2.30 25.38
C ARG A 129 14.32 -2.81 26.17
N ARG A 130 14.59 -4.12 26.10
CA ARG A 130 15.75 -4.71 26.79
C ARG A 130 17.08 -4.22 26.23
N ALA A 131 17.19 -4.03 24.92
CA ALA A 131 18.38 -3.43 24.31
C ALA A 131 18.59 -1.99 24.80
N ALA A 132 17.53 -1.17 24.79
CA ALA A 132 17.57 0.23 25.24
C ALA A 132 17.85 0.36 26.75
N GLU A 133 17.37 -0.55 27.58
CA GLU A 133 17.73 -0.61 29.01
C GLU A 133 19.22 -0.88 29.24
N LEU A 134 19.84 -1.70 28.39
CA LEU A 134 21.25 -2.06 28.50
C LEU A 134 22.18 -1.00 27.91
N ARG A 135 21.70 -0.19 26.97
CA ARG A 135 22.45 0.86 26.28
C ARG A 135 21.54 2.06 25.93
N PRO A 136 21.09 2.84 26.93
CA PRO A 136 20.09 3.89 26.73
C PRO A 136 20.53 5.06 25.85
N GLU A 137 21.83 5.26 25.68
CA GLU A 137 22.46 6.31 24.88
C GLU A 137 22.53 6.03 23.38
N ASN A 138 22.13 4.84 22.94
CA ASN A 138 22.16 4.48 21.51
C ASN A 138 20.85 4.86 20.81
N ALA A 139 20.90 5.91 19.97
CA ALA A 139 19.75 6.43 19.21
C ALA A 139 19.08 5.37 18.31
N GLY A 140 19.87 4.50 17.67
CA GLY A 140 19.38 3.48 16.76
C GLY A 140 18.43 2.47 17.43
N LEU A 141 18.64 2.15 18.70
CA LEU A 141 17.76 1.25 19.46
C LEU A 141 16.37 1.85 19.64
N TRP A 142 16.30 3.15 19.95
CA TRP A 142 15.06 3.89 20.08
C TRP A 142 14.34 4.06 18.74
N SER A 143 15.08 4.33 17.65
CA SER A 143 14.50 4.40 16.31
C SER A 143 13.91 3.06 15.87
N ASN A 144 14.58 1.93 16.15
CA ASN A 144 14.06 0.59 15.85
C ASN A 144 12.80 0.26 16.67
N MET A 145 12.78 0.66 17.95
CA MET A 145 11.59 0.55 18.80
C MET A 145 10.42 1.37 18.23
N GLY A 146 10.67 2.62 17.81
CA GLY A 146 9.68 3.49 17.17
C GLY A 146 9.11 2.89 15.88
N ASN A 147 9.95 2.33 15.01
CA ASN A 147 9.51 1.63 13.80
C ASN A 147 8.60 0.43 14.11
N CYS A 148 8.91 -0.34 15.16
CA CYS A 148 8.04 -1.44 15.60
C CYS A 148 6.68 -0.93 16.10
N LEU A 149 6.68 0.14 16.90
CA LEU A 149 5.45 0.76 17.42
C LEU A 149 4.59 1.36 16.30
N ARG A 150 5.21 1.95 15.26
CA ARG A 150 4.52 2.44 14.06
C ARG A 150 3.81 1.31 13.32
N GLU A 151 4.46 0.16 13.14
CA GLU A 151 3.84 -1.01 12.49
C GLU A 151 2.69 -1.62 13.30
N MET A 152 2.73 -1.46 14.63
CA MET A 152 1.64 -1.81 15.53
C MET A 152 0.53 -0.76 15.58
N MET A 153 0.68 0.37 14.86
CA MET A 153 -0.21 1.54 14.91
C MET A 153 -0.36 2.15 16.31
N ARG A 154 0.67 2.00 17.16
CA ARG A 154 0.81 2.65 18.48
C ARG A 154 1.58 3.96 18.31
N PHE A 155 0.97 4.90 17.57
CA PHE A 155 1.68 6.04 17.01
C PHE A 155 2.20 7.02 18.07
N GLU A 156 1.46 7.26 19.15
CA GLU A 156 1.87 8.15 20.23
C GLU A 156 3.13 7.62 20.94
N GLU A 157 3.18 6.32 21.20
CA GLU A 157 4.38 5.67 21.74
C GLU A 157 5.55 5.69 20.74
N ALA A 158 5.26 5.52 19.45
CA ALA A 158 6.26 5.62 18.39
C ALA A 158 6.90 7.02 18.34
N ILE A 159 6.11 8.09 18.50
CA ILE A 159 6.62 9.47 18.61
C ILE A 159 7.57 9.60 19.79
N VAL A 160 7.20 9.08 20.97
CA VAL A 160 8.07 9.15 22.15
C VAL A 160 9.40 8.47 21.90
N ALA A 161 9.40 7.26 21.33
CA ALA A 161 10.62 6.53 21.00
C ALA A 161 11.48 7.26 19.96
N HIS A 162 10.87 7.77 18.88
CA HIS A 162 11.61 8.50 17.84
C HIS A 162 12.16 9.85 18.32
N LYS A 163 11.41 10.59 19.14
CA LYS A 163 11.92 11.80 19.79
C LYS A 163 13.13 11.48 20.66
N LYS A 164 13.12 10.35 21.38
CA LYS A 164 14.28 9.93 22.15
C LYS A 164 15.50 9.62 21.27
N ALA A 165 15.28 9.00 20.10
CA ALA A 165 16.35 8.78 19.13
C ALA A 165 16.96 10.12 18.66
N LEU A 166 16.11 11.10 18.32
CA LEU A 166 16.54 12.43 17.87
C LEU A 166 17.24 13.25 18.97
N GLU A 167 16.83 13.11 20.24
CA GLU A 167 17.52 13.74 21.38
C GLU A 167 18.97 13.23 21.53
N LEU A 168 19.22 11.98 21.13
CA LEU A 168 20.52 11.32 21.24
C LEU A 168 21.40 11.59 20.03
N ASP A 169 20.82 11.57 18.83
CA ASP A 169 21.50 11.87 17.57
C ASP A 169 20.48 12.30 16.49
N ASP A 170 20.50 13.58 16.12
CA ASP A 170 19.66 14.14 15.06
C ASP A 170 20.40 14.30 13.72
N SER A 171 21.67 13.90 13.65
CA SER A 171 22.48 13.97 12.42
C SER A 171 22.19 12.83 11.44
N ILE A 172 21.50 11.78 11.91
CA ILE A 172 21.13 10.61 11.09
C ILE A 172 19.80 10.88 10.37
N LYS A 173 19.87 11.06 9.04
CA LYS A 173 18.69 11.34 8.18
C LYS A 173 17.52 10.37 8.39
N SER A 174 17.79 9.09 8.62
CA SER A 174 16.75 8.06 8.78
C SER A 174 15.99 8.20 10.10
N HIS A 175 16.59 8.76 11.16
CA HIS A 175 15.89 9.02 12.43
C HIS A 175 14.84 10.12 12.26
N THR A 176 15.23 11.20 11.58
CA THR A 176 14.32 12.31 11.25
C THR A 176 13.23 11.86 10.29
N PHE A 177 13.59 11.16 9.21
CA PHE A 177 12.63 10.62 8.25
C PHE A 177 11.61 9.67 8.90
N ASN A 178 12.06 8.72 9.73
CA ASN A 178 11.17 7.79 10.42
C ASN A 178 10.17 8.50 11.35
N THR A 179 10.57 9.62 11.95
CA THR A 179 9.68 10.47 12.74
C THR A 179 8.59 11.09 11.87
N GLY A 180 8.96 11.65 10.71
CA GLY A 180 8.01 12.18 9.72
C GLY A 180 7.00 11.13 9.24
N LEU A 181 7.44 9.88 9.05
CA LEU A 181 6.54 8.78 8.70
C LEU A 181 5.47 8.48 9.77
N VAL A 182 5.78 8.66 11.06
CA VAL A 182 4.78 8.50 12.14
C VAL A 182 3.75 9.63 12.10
N TYR A 183 4.18 10.88 11.89
CA TYR A 183 3.27 12.01 11.74
C TYR A 183 2.38 11.87 10.49
N ARG A 184 2.94 11.43 9.38
CA ARG A 184 2.19 11.07 8.16
C ARG A 184 1.13 10.01 8.46
N ASP A 185 1.50 8.94 9.15
CA ASP A 185 0.58 7.84 9.47
C ASP A 185 -0.55 8.25 10.44
N LEU A 186 -0.31 9.30 11.24
CA LEU A 186 -1.28 10.01 12.09
C LEU A 186 -2.14 11.05 11.36
N ASN A 187 -1.99 11.19 10.04
CA ASN A 187 -2.61 12.24 9.22
C ASN A 187 -2.19 13.68 9.60
N ARG A 188 -1.06 13.84 10.31
CA ARG A 188 -0.47 15.13 10.69
C ARG A 188 0.59 15.53 9.67
N PHE A 189 0.13 15.91 8.48
CA PHE A 189 0.99 16.07 7.31
C PHE A 189 1.87 17.32 7.37
N GLU A 190 1.41 18.39 8.01
CA GLU A 190 2.20 19.59 8.24
C GLU A 190 3.45 19.28 9.08
N GLU A 191 3.28 18.60 10.21
CA GLU A 191 4.43 18.16 11.00
C GLU A 191 5.29 17.16 10.24
N ALA A 192 4.70 16.24 9.46
CA ALA A 192 5.45 15.30 8.64
C ALA A 192 6.38 16.03 7.65
N LEU A 193 5.89 17.10 7.00
CA LEU A 193 6.69 17.93 6.08
C LEU A 193 7.91 18.52 6.77
N GLU A 194 7.77 19.05 7.98
CA GLU A 194 8.92 19.60 8.74
C GLU A 194 10.02 18.55 8.94
N TYR A 195 9.66 17.31 9.27
CA TYR A 195 10.63 16.22 9.43
C TYR A 195 11.22 15.76 8.10
N PHE A 196 10.43 15.68 7.03
CA PHE A 196 10.97 15.33 5.71
C PHE A 196 11.94 16.38 5.19
N GLU A 197 11.66 17.67 5.40
CA GLU A 197 12.56 18.78 5.06
C GLU A 197 13.86 18.72 5.86
N ARG A 198 13.79 18.43 7.17
CA ARG A 198 14.99 18.22 7.99
C ARG A 198 15.82 17.02 7.52
N ALA A 199 15.19 15.91 7.12
CA ALA A 199 15.91 14.76 6.56
C ALA A 199 16.60 15.12 5.24
N LEU A 200 15.94 15.91 4.39
CA LEU A 200 16.50 16.43 3.13
C LEU A 200 17.57 17.50 3.32
N ALA A 201 17.58 18.23 4.44
CA ALA A 201 18.66 19.13 4.79
C ALA A 201 19.97 18.38 5.12
N ILE A 202 19.86 17.16 5.63
CA ILE A 202 21.00 16.26 5.89
C ILE A 202 21.44 15.57 4.59
N ASP A 203 20.49 15.08 3.79
CA ASP A 203 20.74 14.45 2.50
C ASP A 203 19.72 14.90 1.45
N PRO A 204 20.08 15.87 0.60
CA PRO A 204 19.18 16.40 -0.44
C PRO A 204 18.71 15.35 -1.46
N ASP A 205 19.47 14.27 -1.65
CA ASP A 205 19.19 13.21 -2.62
C ASP A 205 18.39 12.06 -2.01
N TYR A 206 17.92 12.19 -0.76
CA TYR A 206 17.16 11.14 -0.10
C TYR A 206 15.80 10.91 -0.78
N VAL A 207 15.75 9.88 -1.63
CA VAL A 207 14.62 9.57 -2.52
C VAL A 207 13.33 9.34 -1.74
N ASP A 208 13.37 8.55 -0.67
CA ASP A 208 12.16 8.24 0.13
C ASP A 208 11.59 9.49 0.80
N ALA A 209 12.44 10.37 1.35
CA ALA A 209 12.00 11.62 1.95
C ALA A 209 11.39 12.58 0.92
N ASN A 210 11.97 12.68 -0.28
CA ASN A 210 11.39 13.47 -1.38
C ASN A 210 10.03 12.92 -1.83
N TRP A 211 9.91 11.59 -1.91
CA TRP A 211 8.66 10.92 -2.26
C TRP A 211 7.57 11.18 -1.21
N ASP A 212 7.85 10.93 0.06
CA ASP A 212 6.87 11.13 1.14
C ASP A 212 6.51 12.59 1.36
N LYS A 213 7.45 13.52 1.16
CA LYS A 213 7.18 14.96 1.12
C LYS A 213 6.18 15.31 0.02
N ALA A 214 6.35 14.75 -1.17
CA ALA A 214 5.42 14.97 -2.28
C ALA A 214 4.01 14.46 -1.95
N LEU A 215 3.91 13.26 -1.37
CA LEU A 215 2.62 12.71 -0.95
C LEU A 215 1.95 13.56 0.13
N ALA A 216 2.73 14.10 1.07
CA ALA A 216 2.22 15.01 2.10
C ALA A 216 1.70 16.32 1.50
N HIS A 217 2.42 16.94 0.56
CA HIS A 217 1.91 18.09 -0.19
C HIS A 217 0.59 17.78 -0.89
N LEU A 218 0.47 16.62 -1.54
CA LEU A 218 -0.76 16.21 -2.20
C LEU A 218 -1.92 15.98 -1.22
N ALA A 219 -1.65 15.38 -0.06
CA ALA A 219 -2.65 15.16 0.98
C ALA A 219 -3.20 16.48 1.56
N LEU A 220 -2.36 17.52 1.60
CA LEU A 220 -2.72 18.88 2.02
C LEU A 220 -3.35 19.71 0.89
N GLY A 221 -3.37 19.21 -0.34
CA GLY A 221 -3.88 19.96 -1.50
C GLY A 221 -2.90 20.97 -2.08
N ASN A 222 -1.63 20.94 -1.66
CA ASN A 222 -0.52 21.71 -2.21
C ASN A 222 -0.06 21.10 -3.54
N PHE A 223 -0.94 21.11 -4.53
CA PHE A 223 -0.81 20.33 -5.77
C PHE A 223 0.42 20.70 -6.61
N ALA A 224 0.85 21.97 -6.62
CA ALA A 224 2.01 22.37 -7.42
C ALA A 224 3.30 21.65 -6.95
N ASP A 225 3.61 21.76 -5.65
CA ASP A 225 4.77 21.10 -5.03
C ASP A 225 4.58 19.58 -5.02
N GLY A 226 3.35 19.13 -4.74
CA GLY A 226 2.98 17.72 -4.75
C GLY A 226 3.26 17.06 -6.10
N TRP A 227 2.82 17.66 -7.22
CA TRP A 227 3.04 17.12 -8.56
C TRP A 227 4.51 17.14 -8.97
N ALA A 228 5.23 18.23 -8.67
CA ALA A 228 6.65 18.31 -8.93
C ALA A 228 7.44 17.21 -8.18
N GLY A 229 7.13 17.02 -6.89
CA GLY A 229 7.75 15.97 -6.09
C GLY A 229 7.31 14.56 -6.48
N TYR A 230 6.09 14.38 -7.01
CA TYR A 230 5.54 13.08 -7.39
C TYR A 230 6.32 12.40 -8.54
N GLU A 231 7.11 13.17 -9.30
CA GLU A 231 8.05 12.64 -10.30
C GLU A 231 9.16 11.80 -9.66
N THR A 232 9.44 11.97 -8.35
CA THR A 232 10.39 11.14 -7.58
C THR A 232 10.05 9.65 -7.66
N ARG A 233 8.78 9.28 -7.90
CA ARG A 233 8.36 7.88 -8.08
C ARG A 233 9.16 7.12 -9.14
N ARG A 234 9.71 7.84 -10.14
CA ARG A 234 10.52 7.28 -11.22
C ARG A 234 11.87 6.73 -10.74
N LYS A 235 12.34 7.16 -9.57
CA LYS A 235 13.57 6.70 -8.91
C LYS A 235 13.31 5.52 -7.96
N LEU A 236 12.05 5.21 -7.64
CA LEU A 236 11.70 4.09 -6.76
C LEU A 236 11.84 2.76 -7.51
N ALA A 237 12.38 1.74 -6.82
CA ALA A 237 12.60 0.42 -7.40
C ALA A 237 11.30 -0.32 -7.81
N ASP A 238 10.16 0.05 -7.21
CA ASP A 238 8.93 -0.74 -7.20
C ASP A 238 8.01 -0.58 -8.42
N ASN A 239 8.39 0.18 -9.45
CA ASN A 239 7.57 0.33 -10.65
C ASN A 239 8.39 0.64 -11.92
N PRO A 240 9.05 -0.35 -12.55
CA PRO A 240 9.83 -0.12 -13.74
C PRO A 240 8.91 0.32 -14.89
N ILE A 241 9.12 1.54 -15.38
CA ILE A 241 8.50 2.00 -16.63
C ILE A 241 9.34 1.43 -17.78
N ARG A 242 8.68 0.88 -18.81
CA ARG A 242 9.35 0.36 -20.02
C ARG A 242 10.32 1.40 -20.58
N PRO A 243 11.65 1.17 -20.63
CA PRO A 243 12.57 2.11 -21.24
C PRO A 243 12.21 2.37 -22.71
N LEU A 244 12.28 3.63 -23.14
CA LEU A 244 12.10 4.05 -24.54
C LEU A 244 13.34 4.86 -24.94
N GLU A 245 14.42 4.15 -25.29
CA GLU A 245 15.68 4.78 -25.65
C GLU A 245 15.53 5.69 -26.88
N GLY A 246 16.06 6.91 -26.78
CA GLY A 246 16.04 7.90 -27.87
C GLY A 246 14.67 8.51 -28.17
N ALA A 247 13.60 8.09 -27.48
CA ALA A 247 12.28 8.66 -27.66
C ALA A 247 12.14 10.02 -26.94
N VAL A 248 11.44 10.96 -27.57
CA VAL A 248 11.26 12.31 -27.02
C VAL A 248 10.15 12.30 -25.97
N GLU A 249 10.50 12.62 -24.72
CA GLU A 249 9.50 12.83 -23.65
C GLU A 249 8.90 14.23 -23.78
N TRP A 250 7.57 14.32 -23.75
CA TRP A 250 6.84 15.58 -23.81
C TRP A 250 6.94 16.32 -22.47
N ASP A 251 7.46 17.53 -22.52
CA ASP A 251 7.71 18.40 -21.35
C ASP A 251 6.52 19.31 -20.99
N GLY A 252 5.39 19.15 -21.70
CA GLY A 252 4.21 20.00 -21.56
C GLY A 252 4.26 21.31 -22.38
N LYS A 253 5.41 21.65 -22.98
CA LYS A 253 5.64 22.91 -23.72
C LYS A 253 5.68 22.70 -25.22
N ALA A 254 6.26 21.59 -25.69
CA ALA A 254 6.35 21.32 -27.11
C ALA A 254 4.94 21.23 -27.75
N ASP A 255 4.81 21.77 -28.98
CA ASP A 255 3.57 21.78 -29.73
C ASP A 255 3.20 20.36 -30.20
N LEU A 256 1.99 19.93 -29.87
CA LEU A 256 1.47 18.61 -30.21
C LEU A 256 0.60 18.60 -31.49
N ARG A 257 0.39 19.74 -32.15
CA ARG A 257 -0.37 19.79 -33.41
C ARG A 257 0.27 18.89 -34.46
N GLY A 258 -0.53 18.00 -35.05
CA GLY A 258 -0.06 17.00 -36.01
C GLY A 258 0.74 15.84 -35.41
N LYS A 259 0.96 15.81 -34.08
CA LYS A 259 1.77 14.80 -33.40
C LYS A 259 0.92 13.65 -32.83
N ARG A 260 1.51 12.46 -32.86
CA ARG A 260 1.03 11.24 -32.19
C ARG A 260 1.73 11.12 -30.84
N ILE A 261 0.97 11.20 -29.76
CA ILE A 261 1.52 11.12 -28.39
C ILE A 261 1.21 9.77 -27.74
N LEU A 262 2.23 9.14 -27.16
CA LEU A 262 2.10 7.93 -26.35
C LEU A 262 1.97 8.29 -24.85
N LEU A 263 0.84 7.96 -24.24
CA LEU A 263 0.63 7.99 -22.79
C LEU A 263 0.96 6.63 -22.20
N ARG A 264 2.01 6.55 -21.39
CA ARG A 264 2.58 5.28 -20.89
C ARG A 264 1.89 4.81 -19.61
N ALA A 265 1.72 3.49 -19.49
CA ALA A 265 1.07 2.87 -18.34
C ALA A 265 2.01 2.76 -17.12
N GLU A 266 1.59 3.28 -15.99
CA GLU A 266 2.31 3.20 -14.71
C GLU A 266 1.41 2.71 -13.56
N GLN A 267 2.04 2.24 -12.48
CA GLN A 267 1.39 1.87 -11.21
C GLN A 267 0.21 0.89 -11.36
N GLY A 268 -0.81 1.01 -10.50
CA GLY A 268 -1.93 0.09 -10.36
C GLY A 268 -3.17 0.49 -11.16
N PHE A 269 -4.24 -0.30 -11.00
CA PHE A 269 -5.50 -0.06 -11.71
C PHE A 269 -6.18 1.24 -11.29
N GLY A 270 -6.18 1.54 -9.99
CA GLY A 270 -6.79 2.76 -9.44
C GLY A 270 -6.12 4.02 -9.97
N ASP A 271 -4.79 4.01 -10.05
CA ASP A 271 -3.98 5.12 -10.57
C ASP A 271 -4.29 5.41 -12.04
N MET A 272 -4.30 4.37 -12.87
CA MET A 272 -4.65 4.49 -14.28
C MET A 272 -6.07 5.04 -14.47
N ILE A 273 -7.05 4.51 -13.72
CA ILE A 273 -8.42 5.01 -13.76
C ILE A 273 -8.45 6.48 -13.37
N GLN A 274 -7.87 6.84 -12.22
CA GLN A 274 -7.87 8.21 -11.73
C GLN A 274 -7.23 9.17 -12.74
N PHE A 275 -6.05 8.87 -13.27
CA PHE A 275 -5.30 9.81 -14.13
C PHE A 275 -5.79 9.81 -15.59
N ALA A 276 -6.58 8.83 -16.02
CA ALA A 276 -7.23 8.85 -17.33
C ALA A 276 -8.10 10.11 -17.56
N ARG A 277 -8.53 10.79 -16.49
CA ARG A 277 -9.23 12.08 -16.54
C ARG A 277 -8.50 13.17 -17.32
N PHE A 278 -7.17 13.09 -17.42
CA PHE A 278 -6.36 14.10 -18.11
C PHE A 278 -6.22 13.83 -19.61
N VAL A 279 -6.57 12.62 -20.07
CA VAL A 279 -6.47 12.23 -21.48
C VAL A 279 -7.27 13.16 -22.42
N PRO A 280 -8.52 13.57 -22.11
CA PRO A 280 -9.25 14.50 -22.96
C PRO A 280 -8.55 15.87 -23.13
N LEU A 281 -7.74 16.30 -22.15
CA LEU A 281 -7.00 17.56 -22.25
C LEU A 281 -5.81 17.45 -23.20
N VAL A 282 -5.14 16.29 -23.20
CA VAL A 282 -4.05 15.98 -24.16
C VAL A 282 -4.62 15.85 -25.57
N ALA A 283 -5.77 15.18 -25.73
CA ALA A 283 -6.42 14.98 -27.03
C ALA A 283 -6.85 16.29 -27.71
N LYS A 284 -7.08 17.37 -26.94
CA LYS A 284 -7.33 18.72 -27.50
C LYS A 284 -6.08 19.37 -28.08
N LYS A 285 -4.88 18.87 -27.76
CA LYS A 285 -3.59 19.43 -28.17
C LYS A 285 -2.90 18.56 -29.23
N ALA A 286 -3.06 17.24 -29.16
CA ALA A 286 -2.43 16.27 -30.05
C ALA A 286 -3.33 15.88 -31.24
N ALA A 287 -2.73 15.46 -32.35
CA ALA A 287 -3.49 14.90 -33.46
C ALA A 287 -4.01 13.49 -33.16
N HIS A 288 -3.27 12.71 -32.36
CA HIS A 288 -3.66 11.36 -31.99
C HIS A 288 -3.08 10.94 -30.64
N VAL A 289 -3.92 10.38 -29.77
CA VAL A 289 -3.49 9.84 -28.48
C VAL A 289 -3.43 8.32 -28.53
N ILE A 290 -2.26 7.78 -28.21
CA ILE A 290 -2.02 6.35 -27.99
C ILE A 290 -1.94 6.16 -26.48
N LEU A 291 -2.83 5.37 -25.89
CA LEU A 291 -2.84 5.07 -24.46
C LEU A 291 -2.45 3.63 -24.22
N GLU A 292 -1.33 3.43 -23.51
CA GLU A 292 -0.93 2.12 -23.01
C GLU A 292 -1.67 1.82 -21.69
N CYS A 293 -2.17 0.60 -21.50
CA CYS A 293 -2.71 0.14 -20.21
C CYS A 293 -2.64 -1.38 -20.05
N ARG A 294 -2.86 -1.89 -18.83
CA ARG A 294 -2.99 -3.35 -18.62
C ARG A 294 -4.27 -3.88 -19.30
N LYS A 295 -4.26 -5.14 -19.73
CA LYS A 295 -5.37 -5.74 -20.50
C LYS A 295 -6.73 -5.60 -19.83
N GLU A 296 -6.78 -5.70 -18.50
CA GLU A 296 -8.02 -5.64 -17.72
C GLU A 296 -8.71 -4.28 -17.80
N LEU A 297 -7.96 -3.22 -18.12
CA LEU A 297 -8.46 -1.85 -18.27
C LEU A 297 -8.83 -1.50 -19.71
N LEU A 298 -8.42 -2.29 -20.72
CA LEU A 298 -8.66 -1.97 -22.13
C LEU A 298 -10.14 -1.65 -22.45
N PRO A 299 -11.13 -2.40 -21.92
CA PRO A 299 -12.53 -2.11 -22.23
C PRO A 299 -12.97 -0.72 -21.79
N ILE A 300 -12.60 -0.29 -20.58
CA ILE A 300 -12.99 1.02 -20.03
C ILE A 300 -12.11 2.16 -20.54
N MET A 301 -10.83 1.91 -20.82
CA MET A 301 -9.96 2.96 -21.36
C MET A 301 -10.38 3.35 -22.79
N ARG A 302 -11.09 2.48 -23.51
CA ARG A 302 -11.64 2.78 -24.84
C ARG A 302 -12.75 3.83 -24.78
N THR A 303 -13.42 3.97 -23.64
CA THR A 303 -14.55 4.87 -23.49
C THR A 303 -14.14 6.27 -23.01
N VAL A 304 -12.86 6.45 -22.64
CA VAL A 304 -12.30 7.75 -22.29
C VAL A 304 -12.20 8.62 -23.55
N SER A 305 -12.84 9.80 -23.51
CA SER A 305 -12.85 10.73 -24.63
C SER A 305 -11.43 11.14 -25.05
N GLY A 306 -11.17 11.13 -26.35
CA GLY A 306 -9.88 11.48 -26.93
C GLY A 306 -8.85 10.35 -27.03
N VAL A 307 -9.13 9.16 -26.49
CA VAL A 307 -8.30 7.97 -26.77
C VAL A 307 -8.48 7.53 -28.21
N GLY A 308 -7.38 7.55 -28.98
CA GLY A 308 -7.38 7.13 -30.39
C GLY A 308 -6.93 5.68 -30.59
N THR A 309 -5.82 5.28 -29.99
CA THR A 309 -5.33 3.89 -30.03
C THR A 309 -5.05 3.38 -28.62
N LEU A 310 -5.47 2.16 -28.32
CA LEU A 310 -5.11 1.46 -27.08
C LEU A 310 -4.04 0.43 -27.34
N VAL A 311 -3.09 0.33 -26.41
CA VAL A 311 -2.01 -0.67 -26.45
C VAL A 311 -1.98 -1.41 -25.13
N GLU A 312 -1.95 -2.75 -25.18
CA GLU A 312 -1.71 -3.56 -23.98
C GLU A 312 -0.28 -3.34 -23.49
N LYS A 313 -0.10 -3.10 -22.19
CA LYS A 313 1.21 -2.91 -21.57
C LYS A 313 2.12 -4.11 -21.87
N GLY A 314 3.25 -3.82 -22.52
CA GLY A 314 4.23 -4.83 -22.95
C GLY A 314 4.06 -5.33 -24.38
N ALA A 315 2.99 -4.96 -25.09
CA ALA A 315 2.85 -5.21 -26.51
C ALA A 315 3.78 -4.31 -27.35
N PRO A 316 4.02 -4.64 -28.63
CA PRO A 316 4.68 -3.73 -29.56
C PRO A 316 3.96 -2.38 -29.64
N LEU A 317 4.73 -1.29 -29.59
CA LEU A 317 4.18 0.06 -29.68
C LEU A 317 3.95 0.42 -31.15
N PRO A 318 2.82 1.03 -31.51
CA PRO A 318 2.68 1.67 -32.81
C PRO A 318 3.62 2.88 -32.91
N GLU A 319 3.80 3.43 -34.11
CA GLU A 319 4.58 4.65 -34.30
C GLU A 319 4.00 5.83 -33.47
N PHE A 320 4.89 6.61 -32.86
CA PHE A 320 4.56 7.82 -32.10
C PHE A 320 5.70 8.84 -32.25
N ASP A 321 5.38 10.13 -32.10
CA ASP A 321 6.36 11.21 -32.18
C ASP A 321 6.98 11.53 -30.82
N VAL A 322 6.15 11.54 -29.78
CA VAL A 322 6.50 11.93 -28.41
C VAL A 322 5.77 11.05 -27.41
N HIS A 323 6.27 10.96 -26.17
CA HIS A 323 5.60 10.21 -25.10
C HIS A 323 5.59 10.96 -23.78
N VAL A 324 4.72 10.57 -22.86
CA VAL A 324 4.77 11.01 -21.46
C VAL A 324 4.17 9.92 -20.56
N PRO A 325 4.70 9.69 -19.35
CA PRO A 325 4.02 8.84 -18.39
C PRO A 325 2.65 9.44 -18.00
N LEU A 326 1.58 8.63 -17.96
CA LEU A 326 0.22 9.13 -17.69
C LEU A 326 0.13 9.89 -16.37
N LEU A 327 0.86 9.43 -15.35
CA LEU A 327 0.86 10.02 -14.01
C LEU A 327 1.68 11.32 -13.92
N SER A 328 2.48 11.64 -14.94
CA SER A 328 3.20 12.92 -15.03
C SER A 328 2.34 14.04 -15.64
N LEU A 329 1.18 13.72 -16.25
CA LEU A 329 0.31 14.72 -16.88
C LEU A 329 -0.04 15.93 -16.00
N PRO A 330 -0.47 15.78 -14.74
CA PRO A 330 -0.78 16.96 -13.93
C PRO A 330 0.44 17.86 -13.67
N HIS A 331 1.64 17.27 -13.57
CA HIS A 331 2.88 18.04 -13.42
C HIS A 331 3.23 18.79 -14.71
N VAL A 332 3.37 18.07 -15.84
CA VAL A 332 3.82 18.69 -17.11
C VAL A 332 2.80 19.69 -17.67
N MET A 333 1.53 19.51 -17.36
CA MET A 333 0.46 20.43 -17.76
C MET A 333 0.23 21.57 -16.75
N GLY A 334 0.94 21.57 -15.62
CA GLY A 334 0.82 22.61 -14.58
C GLY A 334 -0.56 22.68 -13.93
N ILE A 335 -1.24 21.54 -13.74
CA ILE A 335 -2.62 21.50 -13.24
C ILE A 335 -2.68 21.98 -11.78
N SER A 336 -3.31 23.13 -11.58
CA SER A 336 -3.60 23.68 -10.24
C SER A 336 -4.76 22.96 -9.55
N GLY A 337 -4.92 23.17 -8.24
CA GLY A 337 -6.06 22.62 -7.49
C GLY A 337 -7.43 23.09 -8.01
N LYS A 338 -7.53 24.35 -8.46
CA LYS A 338 -8.77 24.90 -9.05
C LYS A 338 -9.09 24.24 -10.40
N GLU A 339 -8.08 23.99 -11.22
CA GLU A 339 -8.26 23.27 -12.48
C GLU A 339 -8.61 21.81 -12.24
N LEU A 340 -7.96 21.16 -11.25
CA LEU A 340 -8.29 19.80 -10.87
C LEU A 340 -9.76 19.66 -10.48
N GLN A 341 -10.30 20.58 -9.67
CA GLN A 341 -11.73 20.58 -9.31
C GLN A 341 -12.63 20.67 -10.55
N LYS A 342 -12.30 21.54 -11.50
CA LYS A 342 -13.06 21.67 -12.76
C LYS A 342 -13.00 20.40 -13.61
N ILE A 343 -11.81 19.82 -13.76
CA ILE A 343 -11.59 18.58 -14.53
C ILE A 343 -12.33 17.41 -13.90
N SER A 344 -12.45 17.42 -12.57
CA SER A 344 -13.07 16.34 -11.80
C SER A 344 -14.57 16.49 -11.61
N ALA A 345 -15.20 17.55 -12.15
CA ALA A 345 -16.62 17.82 -11.97
C ALA A 345 -17.51 16.82 -12.73
N ASP A 346 -17.01 16.26 -13.84
CA ASP A 346 -17.78 15.41 -14.73
C ASP A 346 -17.22 13.97 -14.77
N PRO A 347 -18.09 12.95 -14.94
CA PRO A 347 -17.67 11.60 -15.28
C PRO A 347 -16.85 11.58 -16.59
N TYR A 348 -15.84 10.71 -16.65
CA TYR A 348 -14.92 10.63 -17.79
C TYR A 348 -14.71 9.21 -18.31
N ILE A 349 -15.39 8.22 -17.71
CA ILE A 349 -15.49 6.85 -18.18
C ILE A 349 -16.97 6.51 -18.33
N THR A 350 -17.30 5.74 -19.36
CA THR A 350 -18.62 5.11 -19.53
C THR A 350 -18.48 3.60 -19.66
N PRO A 351 -19.54 2.82 -19.42
CA PRO A 351 -19.51 1.38 -19.69
C PRO A 351 -19.23 1.09 -21.17
N PRO A 352 -18.44 0.05 -21.49
CA PRO A 352 -18.19 -0.32 -22.89
C PRO A 352 -19.51 -0.68 -23.61
N PRO A 353 -19.68 -0.27 -24.88
CA PRO A 353 -20.90 -0.57 -25.63
C PRO A 353 -21.09 -2.08 -25.81
N GLY A 354 -22.35 -2.53 -25.81
CA GLY A 354 -22.70 -3.93 -26.04
C GLY A 354 -22.69 -4.83 -24.79
N LYS A 355 -22.23 -4.34 -23.64
CA LYS A 355 -22.38 -5.04 -22.35
C LYS A 355 -23.82 -4.85 -21.84
N GLN A 356 -24.66 -5.88 -21.95
CA GLN A 356 -26.00 -5.88 -21.38
C GLN A 356 -25.96 -6.40 -19.94
N VAL A 357 -26.55 -5.63 -19.02
CA VAL A 357 -26.74 -6.05 -17.63
C VAL A 357 -28.20 -6.37 -17.41
N ARG A 358 -28.48 -7.57 -16.90
CA ARG A 358 -29.81 -7.98 -16.45
C ARG A 358 -29.71 -8.34 -14.98
N LEU A 359 -30.31 -7.51 -14.14
CA LEU A 359 -30.49 -7.78 -12.72
C LEU A 359 -31.96 -8.07 -12.49
N ALA A 360 -32.25 -9.07 -11.65
CA ALA A 360 -33.59 -9.40 -11.21
C ALA A 360 -33.69 -9.12 -9.70
N PRO A 361 -33.79 -7.84 -9.29
CA PRO A 361 -33.92 -7.51 -7.88
C PRO A 361 -35.22 -8.10 -7.31
N PRO A 362 -35.25 -8.45 -6.01
CA PRO A 362 -36.49 -8.84 -5.34
C PRO A 362 -37.60 -7.78 -5.47
N ALA A 363 -38.85 -8.22 -5.49
CA ALA A 363 -40.00 -7.31 -5.53
C ALA A 363 -39.99 -6.32 -4.36
N GLY A 364 -40.31 -5.05 -4.63
CA GLY A 364 -40.26 -3.96 -3.63
C GLY A 364 -38.85 -3.40 -3.36
N THR A 365 -37.87 -3.74 -4.20
CA THR A 365 -36.55 -3.10 -4.17
C THR A 365 -36.64 -1.68 -4.72
N VAL A 366 -36.27 -0.70 -3.89
CA VAL A 366 -36.18 0.73 -4.28
C VAL A 366 -34.74 1.24 -4.34
N LEU A 367 -33.77 0.42 -3.92
CA LEU A 367 -32.35 0.77 -3.90
C LEU A 367 -31.48 -0.46 -4.21
N LYS A 368 -30.66 -0.40 -5.26
CA LYS A 368 -29.66 -1.42 -5.59
C LYS A 368 -28.27 -0.97 -5.14
N VAL A 369 -27.58 -1.80 -4.36
CA VAL A 369 -26.33 -1.43 -3.70
C VAL A 369 -25.22 -2.42 -4.06
N GLY A 370 -24.15 -1.92 -4.68
CA GLY A 370 -22.93 -2.69 -4.92
C GLY A 370 -22.00 -2.68 -3.69
N LEU A 371 -21.37 -3.81 -3.37
CA LEU A 371 -20.51 -3.97 -2.19
C LEU A 371 -19.11 -4.46 -2.56
N ILE A 372 -18.09 -3.78 -2.03
CA ILE A 372 -16.69 -4.21 -2.02
C ILE A 372 -16.12 -3.97 -0.62
N TRP A 373 -15.92 -5.03 0.18
CA TRP A 373 -15.51 -4.89 1.58
C TRP A 373 -14.02 -5.22 1.80
N ALA A 374 -13.37 -5.87 0.85
CA ALA A 374 -12.01 -6.33 1.01
C ALA A 374 -11.11 -6.03 -0.19
N GLY A 375 -9.82 -5.95 0.08
CA GLY A 375 -8.80 -5.70 -0.92
C GLY A 375 -7.52 -6.43 -0.62
N LYS A 376 -6.47 -6.11 -1.39
CA LYS A 376 -5.15 -6.70 -1.19
C LYS A 376 -4.61 -6.34 0.19
N LEU A 377 -3.95 -7.32 0.83
CA LEU A 377 -3.32 -7.19 2.15
C LEU A 377 -2.03 -6.34 2.16
N ASN A 378 -1.46 -6.08 0.97
CA ASN A 378 -0.21 -5.34 0.82
C ASN A 378 -0.46 -3.99 0.13
N PRO A 379 0.08 -2.87 0.66
CA PRO A 379 1.01 -2.79 1.81
C PRO A 379 0.34 -2.92 3.19
N ARG A 380 -0.97 -2.74 3.29
CA ARG A 380 -1.77 -2.89 4.53
C ARG A 380 -3.13 -3.50 4.21
N ASP A 381 -3.75 -4.19 5.18
CA ASP A 381 -5.11 -4.67 5.03
C ASP A 381 -6.10 -3.50 5.16
N ARG A 382 -6.72 -3.14 4.04
CA ARG A 382 -7.72 -2.08 3.92
C ARG A 382 -9.16 -2.58 4.03
N SER A 383 -9.33 -3.84 4.41
CA SER A 383 -10.63 -4.49 4.44
C SER A 383 -11.46 -4.07 5.67
N CYS A 384 -12.75 -3.87 5.45
CA CYS A 384 -13.74 -3.87 6.51
C CYS A 384 -14.27 -5.30 6.66
N PRO A 385 -14.30 -5.90 7.87
CA PRO A 385 -14.98 -7.17 8.07
C PRO A 385 -16.42 -7.08 7.61
N LEU A 386 -16.88 -8.08 6.84
CA LEU A 386 -18.19 -8.05 6.20
C LEU A 386 -19.33 -8.08 7.24
N GLU A 387 -19.08 -8.71 8.38
CA GLU A 387 -19.99 -8.80 9.52
C GLU A 387 -20.37 -7.42 10.08
N MET A 388 -19.47 -6.43 9.95
CA MET A 388 -19.77 -5.06 10.37
C MET A 388 -20.92 -4.45 9.56
N LEU A 389 -21.12 -4.91 8.31
CA LEU A 389 -22.16 -4.41 7.43
C LEU A 389 -23.51 -5.11 7.64
N LEU A 390 -23.63 -6.12 8.51
CA LEU A 390 -24.89 -6.84 8.75
C LEU A 390 -26.11 -5.94 9.04
N PRO A 391 -26.01 -4.87 9.87
CA PRO A 391 -27.14 -3.97 10.11
C PRO A 391 -27.67 -3.34 8.83
N LEU A 392 -26.78 -2.97 7.91
CA LEU A 392 -27.10 -2.41 6.60
C LEU A 392 -27.84 -3.42 5.72
N LEU A 393 -27.33 -4.66 5.68
CA LEU A 393 -27.84 -5.71 4.79
C LEU A 393 -29.26 -6.18 5.14
N SER A 394 -29.70 -5.92 6.37
CA SER A 394 -31.07 -6.23 6.84
C SER A 394 -32.13 -5.20 6.41
N ALA A 395 -31.74 -4.11 5.75
CA ALA A 395 -32.64 -3.00 5.46
C ALA A 395 -33.68 -3.34 4.37
N LYS A 396 -34.97 -3.30 4.74
CA LYS A 396 -36.09 -3.61 3.83
C LYS A 396 -36.13 -2.63 2.65
N GLY A 397 -36.21 -3.15 1.43
CA GLY A 397 -36.30 -2.36 0.19
C GLY A 397 -34.95 -2.06 -0.46
N ALA A 398 -33.84 -2.54 0.11
CA ALA A 398 -32.54 -2.56 -0.55
C ALA A 398 -32.20 -3.96 -1.06
N ALA A 399 -31.59 -4.03 -2.25
CA ALA A 399 -30.99 -5.25 -2.80
C ALA A 399 -29.48 -5.08 -2.91
N PHE A 400 -28.73 -6.06 -2.42
CA PHE A 400 -27.28 -5.99 -2.32
C PHE A 400 -26.59 -6.92 -3.31
N TYR A 401 -25.51 -6.42 -3.90
CA TYR A 401 -24.75 -7.11 -4.94
C TYR A 401 -23.26 -7.07 -4.60
N SER A 402 -22.60 -8.23 -4.50
CA SER A 402 -21.15 -8.30 -4.26
C SER A 402 -20.38 -8.10 -5.57
N PHE A 403 -19.41 -7.18 -5.55
CA PHE A 403 -18.41 -6.98 -6.61
C PHE A 403 -17.04 -7.57 -6.21
N GLN A 404 -16.98 -8.37 -5.15
CA GLN A 404 -15.74 -8.98 -4.66
C GLN A 404 -15.31 -10.12 -5.60
N ILE A 405 -14.09 -10.05 -6.13
CA ILE A 405 -13.56 -11.01 -7.12
C ILE A 405 -12.37 -11.85 -6.61
N ASP A 406 -11.82 -11.52 -5.44
CA ASP A 406 -10.69 -12.23 -4.85
C ASP A 406 -11.15 -13.31 -3.84
N ASP A 407 -10.20 -13.97 -3.18
CA ASP A 407 -10.46 -15.05 -2.22
C ASP A 407 -11.37 -14.62 -1.06
N ARG A 408 -11.52 -13.32 -0.79
CA ARG A 408 -12.43 -12.79 0.24
C ARG A 408 -13.90 -12.87 -0.18
N ARG A 409 -14.19 -13.16 -1.45
CA ARG A 409 -15.53 -13.56 -1.92
C ARG A 409 -16.10 -14.72 -1.10
N ALA A 410 -15.24 -15.63 -0.63
CA ALA A 410 -15.63 -16.75 0.23
C ALA A 410 -16.19 -16.31 1.60
N ASP A 411 -15.99 -15.05 2.02
CA ASP A 411 -16.54 -14.54 3.27
C ASP A 411 -18.08 -14.58 3.25
N LEU A 412 -18.74 -14.36 2.10
CA LEU A 412 -20.19 -14.47 1.96
C LEU A 412 -20.73 -15.81 2.48
N GLY A 413 -20.20 -16.92 1.98
CA GLY A 413 -20.63 -18.25 2.38
C GLY A 413 -20.21 -18.62 3.81
N LYS A 414 -19.06 -18.12 4.30
CA LYS A 414 -18.61 -18.39 5.68
C LYS A 414 -19.57 -17.86 6.74
N ILE A 415 -20.23 -16.72 6.46
CA ILE A 415 -21.18 -16.09 7.38
C ILE A 415 -22.64 -16.16 6.92
N GLY A 416 -22.94 -16.93 5.87
CA GLY A 416 -24.29 -17.18 5.37
C GLY A 416 -24.96 -15.99 4.66
N LEU A 417 -24.16 -15.03 4.17
CA LEU A 417 -24.66 -13.84 3.47
C LEU A 417 -24.91 -14.06 1.97
N ASP A 418 -24.46 -15.18 1.42
CA ASP A 418 -24.80 -15.63 0.07
C ASP A 418 -26.32 -15.83 -0.13
N ALA A 419 -27.08 -15.99 0.95
CA ALA A 419 -28.55 -16.00 0.92
C ALA A 419 -29.19 -14.62 0.71
N PHE A 420 -28.47 -13.52 0.99
CA PHE A 420 -29.02 -12.16 1.01
C PHE A 420 -28.33 -11.21 0.02
N VAL A 421 -27.08 -11.50 -0.33
CA VAL A 421 -26.27 -10.70 -1.26
C VAL A 421 -26.10 -11.49 -2.55
N THR A 422 -26.53 -10.89 -3.66
CA THR A 422 -26.31 -11.49 -4.98
C THR A 422 -24.85 -11.36 -5.35
N ASP A 423 -24.17 -12.49 -5.50
CA ASP A 423 -22.76 -12.51 -5.83
C ASP A 423 -22.53 -12.35 -7.34
N LEU A 424 -21.89 -11.24 -7.75
CA LEU A 424 -21.60 -10.95 -9.14
C LEU A 424 -20.19 -11.37 -9.56
N GLY A 425 -19.40 -12.00 -8.68
CA GLY A 425 -18.00 -12.30 -8.94
C GLY A 425 -17.75 -13.09 -10.24
N ASP A 426 -18.62 -14.07 -10.55
CA ASP A 426 -18.52 -14.87 -11.79
C ASP A 426 -18.89 -14.09 -13.07
N HIS A 427 -19.49 -12.90 -12.91
CA HIS A 427 -19.86 -12.03 -14.02
C HIS A 427 -18.82 -10.91 -14.26
N ILE A 428 -17.75 -10.83 -13.46
CA ILE A 428 -16.73 -9.78 -13.54
C ILE A 428 -15.41 -10.39 -14.02
N HIS A 429 -15.12 -10.26 -15.31
CA HIS A 429 -13.87 -10.76 -15.91
C HIS A 429 -12.86 -9.64 -16.15
N ASP A 430 -13.34 -8.40 -16.32
CA ASP A 430 -12.55 -7.21 -16.56
C ASP A 430 -13.24 -5.96 -15.94
N PHE A 431 -12.60 -4.79 -16.06
CA PHE A 431 -13.20 -3.55 -15.56
C PHE A 431 -14.39 -3.07 -16.41
N GLY A 432 -14.56 -3.57 -17.63
CA GLY A 432 -15.73 -3.29 -18.47
C GLY A 432 -17.01 -3.95 -17.94
N ASP A 433 -16.90 -5.20 -17.50
CA ASP A 433 -17.99 -5.89 -16.79
C ASP A 433 -18.35 -5.15 -15.50
N SER A 434 -17.34 -4.81 -14.69
CA SER A 434 -17.52 -3.99 -13.48
C SER A 434 -18.25 -2.68 -13.80
N ALA A 435 -17.85 -1.96 -14.85
CA ALA A 435 -18.44 -0.68 -15.20
C ALA A 435 -19.92 -0.81 -15.60
N ALA A 436 -20.25 -1.80 -16.42
CA ALA A 436 -21.63 -2.05 -16.83
C ALA A 436 -22.51 -2.41 -15.63
N LEU A 437 -22.03 -3.29 -14.74
CA LEU A 437 -22.75 -3.68 -13.52
C LEU A 437 -22.90 -2.52 -12.54
N MET A 438 -21.86 -1.70 -12.34
CA MET A 438 -21.91 -0.51 -11.48
C MET A 438 -22.91 0.53 -11.98
N GLN A 439 -23.03 0.72 -13.29
CA GLN A 439 -24.02 1.64 -13.86
C GLN A 439 -25.47 1.24 -13.55
N ALA A 440 -25.71 -0.04 -13.26
CA ALA A 440 -27.01 -0.54 -12.85
C ALA A 440 -27.29 -0.40 -11.34
N MET A 441 -26.31 0.06 -10.55
CA MET A 441 -26.46 0.31 -9.11
C MET A 441 -26.93 1.74 -8.84
N ASP A 442 -27.67 1.93 -7.75
CA ASP A 442 -28.01 3.26 -7.23
C ASP A 442 -26.92 3.80 -6.30
N LEU A 443 -26.15 2.91 -5.68
CA LEU A 443 -25.05 3.22 -4.75
C LEU A 443 -24.00 2.12 -4.81
N VAL A 444 -22.72 2.48 -4.74
CA VAL A 444 -21.62 1.54 -4.49
C VAL A 444 -21.00 1.85 -3.13
N ILE A 445 -20.96 0.87 -2.24
CA ILE A 445 -20.23 0.93 -0.97
C ILE A 445 -18.94 0.13 -1.15
N SER A 446 -17.81 0.80 -0.96
CA SER A 446 -16.50 0.21 -1.23
C SER A 446 -15.49 0.58 -0.15
N ILE A 447 -14.49 -0.25 0.07
CA ILE A 447 -13.22 0.20 0.66
C ILE A 447 -12.38 0.97 -0.37
N ASP A 448 -11.31 1.65 0.09
CA ASP A 448 -10.33 2.35 -0.76
C ASP A 448 -9.63 1.41 -1.76
N SER A 449 -10.20 1.24 -2.95
CA SER A 449 -9.74 0.27 -3.96
C SER A 449 -10.06 0.72 -5.38
N SER A 450 -9.53 0.01 -6.39
CA SER A 450 -9.78 0.36 -7.80
C SER A 450 -11.27 0.37 -8.20
N PRO A 451 -12.15 -0.50 -7.69
CA PRO A 451 -13.60 -0.35 -7.83
C PRO A 451 -14.15 1.01 -7.39
N ALA A 452 -13.65 1.59 -6.29
CA ALA A 452 -14.10 2.91 -5.81
C ALA A 452 -13.76 4.01 -6.82
N HIS A 453 -12.56 3.97 -7.41
CA HIS A 453 -12.17 4.87 -8.48
C HIS A 453 -13.00 4.68 -9.75
N LEU A 454 -13.31 3.44 -10.14
CA LEU A 454 -14.15 3.16 -11.31
C LEU A 454 -15.56 3.71 -11.12
N ALA A 455 -16.20 3.41 -9.98
CA ALA A 455 -17.55 3.89 -9.70
C ALA A 455 -17.61 5.43 -9.67
N GLY A 456 -16.60 6.07 -9.07
CA GLY A 456 -16.48 7.53 -9.10
C GLY A 456 -16.25 8.10 -10.51
N ALA A 457 -15.43 7.44 -11.34
CA ALA A 457 -15.18 7.86 -12.73
C ALA A 457 -16.41 7.72 -13.65
N LEU A 458 -17.31 6.79 -13.31
CA LEU A 458 -18.62 6.60 -13.97
C LEU A 458 -19.69 7.58 -13.48
N GLY A 459 -19.43 8.35 -12.42
CA GLY A 459 -20.43 9.20 -11.79
C GLY A 459 -21.51 8.43 -11.01
N VAL A 460 -21.25 7.18 -10.64
CA VAL A 460 -22.13 6.43 -9.74
C VAL A 460 -21.94 6.96 -8.31
N PRO A 461 -22.99 7.11 -7.48
CA PRO A 461 -22.82 7.42 -6.07
C PRO A 461 -21.91 6.41 -5.36
N VAL A 462 -20.88 6.88 -4.65
CA VAL A 462 -19.92 6.01 -3.95
C VAL A 462 -19.82 6.37 -2.48
N TRP A 463 -20.01 5.41 -1.59
CA TRP A 463 -19.71 5.58 -0.17
C TRP A 463 -18.49 4.74 0.19
N MET A 464 -17.37 5.41 0.45
CA MET A 464 -16.10 4.77 0.65
C MET A 464 -15.76 4.65 2.14
N LEU A 465 -15.50 3.42 2.60
CA LEU A 465 -14.91 3.13 3.90
C LEU A 465 -13.38 3.25 3.80
N GLN A 466 -12.79 4.09 4.63
CA GLN A 466 -11.37 4.45 4.54
C GLN A 466 -10.65 4.21 5.86
N LEU A 467 -9.43 3.67 5.75
CA LEU A 467 -8.54 3.38 6.88
C LEU A 467 -8.16 4.64 7.66
N PHE A 468 -7.70 4.47 8.89
CA PHE A 468 -7.22 5.59 9.70
C PHE A 468 -6.08 6.35 9.01
N THR A 469 -5.00 5.67 8.61
CA THR A 469 -3.92 6.30 7.84
C THR A 469 -4.41 6.61 6.43
N THR A 470 -4.31 7.87 6.04
CA THR A 470 -4.90 8.39 4.82
C THR A 470 -3.96 8.33 3.62
N ASP A 471 -4.47 7.77 2.52
CA ASP A 471 -3.86 7.93 1.21
C ASP A 471 -4.09 9.36 0.69
N TRP A 472 -3.06 9.96 0.11
CA TRP A 472 -3.04 11.36 -0.32
C TRP A 472 -4.22 11.73 -1.23
N ARG A 473 -4.77 10.78 -2.00
CA ARG A 473 -5.90 11.03 -2.92
C ARG A 473 -7.13 11.49 -2.15
N TRP A 474 -7.31 11.03 -0.94
CA TRP A 474 -8.50 11.33 -0.16
C TRP A 474 -8.37 12.60 0.66
N MET A 475 -7.16 13.16 0.78
CA MET A 475 -6.82 14.30 1.64
C MET A 475 -7.27 14.13 3.10
N VAL A 476 -6.91 15.07 3.96
CA VAL A 476 -7.29 15.05 5.39
C VAL A 476 -8.58 15.82 5.67
N ASP A 477 -9.24 15.45 6.77
CA ASP A 477 -10.35 16.17 7.40
C ASP A 477 -11.54 16.53 6.49
N ARG A 478 -11.81 15.67 5.52
CA ARG A 478 -12.95 15.83 4.60
C ARG A 478 -13.71 14.53 4.39
N ALA A 479 -15.02 14.69 4.16
CA ALA A 479 -15.96 13.60 3.91
C ALA A 479 -16.39 13.50 2.43
N ASP A 480 -15.90 14.38 1.57
CA ASP A 480 -16.09 14.37 0.12
C ASP A 480 -14.77 14.05 -0.59
N SER A 481 -14.79 13.91 -1.92
CA SER A 481 -13.60 13.64 -2.72
C SER A 481 -13.28 14.81 -3.67
N PRO A 482 -12.02 15.28 -3.74
CA PRO A 482 -11.62 16.25 -4.77
C PRO A 482 -11.59 15.62 -6.17
N TRP A 483 -11.68 14.29 -6.28
CA TRP A 483 -11.56 13.55 -7.52
C TRP A 483 -12.88 13.05 -8.08
N TYR A 484 -13.88 12.83 -7.22
CA TYR A 484 -15.14 12.17 -7.55
C TYR A 484 -16.31 12.86 -6.83
N PRO A 485 -17.08 13.74 -7.50
CA PRO A 485 -18.13 14.53 -6.87
C PRO A 485 -19.25 13.70 -6.23
N THR A 486 -19.44 12.48 -6.71
CA THR A 486 -20.46 11.53 -6.23
C THR A 486 -19.99 10.69 -5.04
N MET A 487 -18.75 10.90 -4.56
CA MET A 487 -18.15 10.12 -3.50
C MET A 487 -18.29 10.78 -2.13
N ARG A 488 -18.71 9.99 -1.15
CA ARG A 488 -18.66 10.31 0.28
C ARG A 488 -17.71 9.35 0.99
N ILE A 489 -16.92 9.86 1.93
CA ILE A 489 -15.87 9.11 2.62
C ILE A 489 -16.21 8.97 4.11
N TYR A 490 -16.12 7.75 4.62
CA TYR A 490 -16.32 7.37 6.02
C TYR A 490 -15.00 6.81 6.56
N ARG A 491 -14.37 7.57 7.46
CA ARG A 491 -13.00 7.30 7.93
C ARG A 491 -13.01 6.62 9.28
N GLN A 492 -12.06 5.71 9.49
CA GLN A 492 -11.73 5.26 10.84
C GLN A 492 -11.22 6.44 11.67
N GLU A 493 -11.73 6.58 12.89
CA GLU A 493 -11.23 7.56 13.88
C GLU A 493 -10.09 6.97 14.72
N GLN A 494 -10.00 5.64 14.78
CA GLN A 494 -8.92 4.90 15.41
C GLN A 494 -8.49 3.76 14.49
N ALA A 495 -7.19 3.47 14.45
CA ALA A 495 -6.66 2.40 13.61
C ALA A 495 -7.35 1.06 13.90
N ASN A 496 -7.74 0.35 12.84
CA ASN A 496 -8.47 -0.92 12.89
C ASN A 496 -9.88 -0.88 13.50
N ASP A 497 -10.42 0.28 13.89
CA ASP A 497 -11.81 0.38 14.38
C ASP A 497 -12.77 0.86 13.28
N TRP A 498 -13.59 -0.06 12.80
CA TRP A 498 -14.65 0.23 11.83
C TRP A 498 -15.98 0.63 12.47
N SER A 499 -16.11 0.60 13.80
CA SER A 499 -17.38 0.81 14.49
C SER A 499 -17.97 2.20 14.20
N VAL A 500 -17.17 3.26 14.31
CA VAL A 500 -17.62 4.63 14.05
C VAL A 500 -17.99 4.87 12.58
N PRO A 501 -17.12 4.59 11.59
CA PRO A 501 -17.46 4.84 10.18
C PRO A 501 -18.68 4.04 9.73
N VAL A 502 -18.81 2.78 10.16
CA VAL A 502 -19.97 1.94 9.80
C VAL A 502 -21.26 2.43 10.45
N ARG A 503 -21.23 2.91 11.70
CA ARG A 503 -22.41 3.54 12.33
C ARG A 503 -22.86 4.79 11.57
N LYS A 504 -21.93 5.69 11.22
CA LYS A 504 -22.24 6.90 10.43
C LYS A 504 -22.84 6.51 9.07
N LEU A 505 -22.18 5.59 8.36
CA LEU A 505 -22.65 5.07 7.08
C LEU A 505 -24.05 4.48 7.17
N SER A 506 -24.33 3.68 8.20
CA SER A 506 -25.64 3.04 8.40
C SER A 506 -26.76 4.05 8.66
N ALA A 507 -26.46 5.12 9.41
CA ALA A 507 -27.42 6.20 9.65
C ALA A 507 -27.76 6.95 8.36
N ASP A 508 -26.73 7.32 7.59
CA ASP A 508 -26.91 7.97 6.28
C ASP A 508 -27.64 7.05 5.29
N PHE A 509 -27.37 5.75 5.31
CA PHE A 509 -28.06 4.77 4.49
C PHE A 509 -29.55 4.71 4.78
N ALA A 510 -29.93 4.68 6.06
CA ALA A 510 -31.32 4.66 6.46
C ALA A 510 -32.06 5.91 5.95
N THR A 511 -31.43 7.08 6.02
CA THR A 511 -31.99 8.32 5.45
C THR A 511 -32.17 8.25 3.94
N LEU A 512 -31.16 7.77 3.20
CA LEU A 512 -31.24 7.58 1.75
C LEU A 512 -32.37 6.61 1.36
N LEU A 513 -32.46 5.48 2.06
CA LEU A 513 -33.46 4.45 1.79
C LEU A 513 -34.88 4.97 2.07
N GLN A 514 -35.09 5.67 3.19
CA GLN A 514 -36.38 6.31 3.50
C GLN A 514 -36.78 7.35 2.46
N ALA A 515 -35.83 8.10 1.90
CA ALA A 515 -36.11 9.04 0.81
C ALA A 515 -36.56 8.30 -0.47
N ARG A 516 -35.89 7.19 -0.83
CA ARG A 516 -36.27 6.37 -2.00
C ARG A 516 -37.64 5.71 -1.82
N GLN A 517 -37.92 5.15 -0.65
CA GLN A 517 -39.22 4.53 -0.33
C GLN A 517 -40.39 5.53 -0.43
N ARG A 518 -40.19 6.77 0.03
CA ARG A 518 -41.21 7.82 -0.09
C ARG A 518 -41.50 8.18 -1.54
N ASN A 519 -40.46 8.29 -2.37
CA ASN A 519 -40.63 8.61 -3.79
C ASN A 519 -41.34 7.48 -4.56
N ASP A 520 -41.08 6.22 -4.19
CA ASP A 520 -41.72 5.06 -4.80
C ASP A 520 -43.21 4.96 -4.42
N SER A 521 -43.58 5.35 -3.20
CA SER A 521 -44.99 5.35 -2.75
C SER A 521 -45.89 6.43 -3.37
N VAL A 522 -45.29 7.40 -4.09
CA VAL A 522 -46.00 8.51 -4.75
C VAL A 522 -46.19 8.26 -6.26
N GLN A 523 -45.51 7.24 -6.81
CA GLN A 523 -45.68 6.76 -8.19
C GLN A 523 -46.63 5.56 -8.22
#